data_AF-A0A7U9SKT5-F1
#
_entry.id   AF-A0A7U9SKT5-F1
#
_cell.length_a   1.000
_cell.length_b   1.000
_cell.length_c   1.000
_cell.angle_alpha   90.00
_cell.angle_beta   90.00
_cell.angle_gamma   90.00
#
_symmetry.space_group_name_H-M   'P 1'
#
loop_
_entity.id
_entity.type
_entity.pdbx_description
1 polymer ?
#
loop_
_entity_poly.entity_id
_entity_poly.type
_entity_poly.pdbx_seq_one_letter_code
_entity_poly.pdbx_strand_id
1 'polypeptide(L)'
;MSEGNLKVQKIQKSSRIALKAARAVKVILIVAAVLALSTGAMMIAFQDPINREVEKAVSRGDFTREEIMPRLEDSAGFEMHLVAHLTRDGYFSEVLGTYLFTIGIMLGLFAVVMHFIGKVFQEIQVSYSPFQPGIVKSVKVAFIMITLFSLESNLLIGITVGFSLWSVVNIFEYGCELQKQSDETL
;
A
#
# COMPACT_ATOMS: atom_id res chain seq x y z
N MET A 1 28.22 18.21 26.50
CA MET A 1 27.26 17.28 25.85
C MET A 1 28.07 16.14 25.24
N SER A 2 27.82 14.88 25.63
CA SER A 2 28.55 13.74 25.07
C SER A 2 28.13 13.48 23.61
N GLU A 3 29.05 12.95 22.81
CA GLU A 3 28.85 12.63 21.40
C GLU A 3 27.69 11.62 21.18
N GLY A 4 27.45 10.74 22.15
CA GLY A 4 26.30 9.82 22.16
C GLY A 4 24.95 10.55 22.21
N ASN A 5 24.85 11.62 23.00
CA ASN A 5 23.62 12.42 23.10
C ASN A 5 23.29 13.15 21.78
N LEU A 6 24.31 13.56 21.02
CA LEU A 6 24.13 14.18 19.69
C LEU A 6 23.63 13.19 18.63
N LYS A 7 24.11 11.93 18.66
CA LYS A 7 23.68 10.88 17.72
C LYS A 7 22.22 10.48 17.96
N VAL A 8 21.82 10.28 19.21
CA VAL A 8 20.44 9.96 19.59
C VAL A 8 19.49 11.09 19.18
N GLN A 9 19.87 12.35 19.40
CA GLN A 9 19.06 13.50 18.98
C GLN A 9 18.84 13.57 17.47
N LYS A 10 19.87 13.25 16.66
CA LYS A 10 19.75 13.20 15.18
C LYS A 10 18.75 12.13 14.75
N ILE A 11 18.79 10.95 15.36
CA ILE A 11 17.85 9.85 15.07
C ILE A 11 16.42 10.28 15.42
N GLN A 12 16.20 10.85 16.61
CA GLN A 12 14.88 11.33 17.01
C GLN A 12 14.34 12.44 16.09
N LYS A 13 15.20 13.35 15.63
CA LYS A 13 14.82 14.39 14.65
C LYS A 13 14.43 13.77 13.31
N SER A 14 15.20 12.80 12.81
CA SER A 14 14.89 12.07 11.57
C SER A 14 13.56 11.32 11.69
N SER A 15 13.36 10.57 12.77
CA SER A 15 12.12 9.84 13.04
C SER A 15 10.90 10.77 13.11
N ARG A 16 11.05 11.99 13.65
CA ARG A 16 9.97 12.98 13.66
C ARG A 16 9.58 13.45 12.25
N ILE A 17 10.56 13.64 11.37
CA ILE A 17 10.30 14.00 9.97
C ILE A 17 9.62 12.84 9.25
N ALA A 18 10.14 11.62 9.42
CA ALA A 18 9.57 10.41 8.84
C ALA A 18 8.14 10.15 9.33
N LEU A 19 7.84 10.39 10.62
CA LEU A 19 6.50 10.30 11.17
C LEU A 19 5.52 11.28 10.51
N LYS A 20 5.95 12.54 10.31
CA LYS A 20 5.13 13.54 9.63
C LYS A 20 4.86 13.14 8.19
N ALA A 21 5.88 12.68 7.46
CA ALA A 21 5.76 12.19 6.10
C ALA A 21 4.81 10.99 6.02
N ALA A 22 4.99 9.98 6.89
CA ALA A 22 4.13 8.79 6.93
C ALA A 22 2.66 9.16 7.20
N ARG A 23 2.39 10.09 8.12
CA ARG A 23 1.03 10.59 8.38
C ARG A 23 0.44 11.34 7.19
N ALA A 24 1.22 12.19 6.53
CA ALA A 24 0.78 12.93 5.35
C ALA A 24 0.41 11.98 4.21
N VAL A 25 1.30 11.03 3.88
CA VAL A 25 1.03 10.03 2.83
C VAL A 25 -0.17 9.16 3.18
N LYS A 26 -0.30 8.71 4.44
CA LYS A 26 -1.50 7.98 4.89
C LYS A 26 -2.79 8.74 4.61
N VAL A 27 -2.84 10.04 4.93
CA VAL A 27 -4.04 10.87 4.69
C VAL A 27 -4.33 10.96 3.20
N ILE A 28 -3.32 11.20 2.36
CA ILE A 28 -3.47 11.26 0.90
C ILE A 28 -4.03 9.94 0.37
N LEU A 29 -3.49 8.79 0.82
CA LEU A 29 -3.96 7.47 0.42
C LEU A 29 -5.42 7.22 0.81
N ILE A 30 -5.82 7.60 2.03
CA ILE A 30 -7.23 7.47 2.48
C ILE A 30 -8.15 8.33 1.62
N VAL A 31 -7.78 9.58 1.35
CA VAL A 31 -8.60 10.48 0.51
C VAL A 31 -8.72 9.92 -0.90
N ALA A 32 -7.61 9.48 -1.51
CA ALA A 32 -7.61 8.88 -2.83
C ALA A 32 -8.45 7.58 -2.87
N ALA A 33 -8.38 6.74 -1.83
CA ALA A 33 -9.19 5.54 -1.71
C ALA A 33 -10.69 5.87 -1.68
N VAL A 34 -11.10 6.85 -0.86
CA VAL A 34 -12.50 7.29 -0.78
C VAL A 34 -12.99 7.85 -2.12
N LEU A 35 -12.18 8.66 -2.80
CA LEU A 35 -12.50 9.19 -4.13
C LEU A 35 -12.66 8.07 -5.15
N ALA A 36 -11.74 7.10 -5.19
CA ALA A 36 -11.83 5.94 -6.08
C ALA A 36 -13.09 5.11 -5.82
N LEU A 37 -13.38 4.78 -4.55
CA LEU A 37 -14.56 4.00 -4.17
C LEU A 37 -15.86 4.74 -4.49
N SER A 38 -15.94 6.04 -4.17
CA SER A 38 -17.13 6.85 -4.47
C SER A 38 -17.37 7.00 -5.97
N THR A 39 -16.30 7.18 -6.75
CA THR A 39 -16.38 7.23 -8.22
C THR A 39 -16.79 5.89 -8.80
N GLY A 40 -16.22 4.78 -8.30
CA GLY A 40 -16.60 3.43 -8.72
C GLY A 40 -18.08 3.13 -8.41
N ALA A 41 -18.56 3.53 -7.22
CA ALA A 41 -19.96 3.40 -6.85
C ALA A 41 -20.87 4.25 -7.75
N MET A 42 -20.45 5.47 -8.11
CA MET A 42 -21.18 6.33 -9.03
C MET A 42 -21.27 5.72 -10.44
N MET A 43 -20.18 5.14 -10.95
CA MET A 43 -20.18 4.44 -12.25
C MET A 43 -21.23 3.31 -12.26
N ILE A 44 -21.24 2.46 -11.22
CA ILE A 44 -22.21 1.37 -11.13
C ILE A 44 -23.64 1.90 -10.96
N ALA A 45 -23.85 2.93 -10.14
CA ALA A 45 -25.17 3.51 -9.91
C ALA A 45 -25.78 4.16 -11.15
N PHE A 46 -24.94 4.70 -12.05
CA PHE A 46 -25.35 5.34 -13.30
C PHE A 46 -24.95 4.50 -14.54
N GLN A 47 -24.97 3.17 -14.41
CA GLN A 47 -24.53 2.26 -15.47
C GLN A 47 -25.26 2.49 -16.81
N ASP A 48 -26.59 2.65 -16.80
CA ASP A 48 -27.39 2.79 -18.02
C ASP A 48 -27.05 4.06 -18.85
N PRO A 49 -27.05 5.28 -18.27
CA PRO A 49 -26.70 6.47 -19.04
C PRO A 49 -25.23 6.46 -19.49
N ILE A 50 -24.32 5.91 -18.67
CA ILE A 50 -22.90 5.85 -18.99
C ILE A 50 -22.65 4.88 -20.15
N ASN A 51 -23.16 3.64 -20.04
CA ASN A 51 -23.00 2.62 -21.08
C ASN A 51 -23.59 3.10 -22.42
N ARG A 52 -24.75 3.78 -22.39
CA ARG A 52 -25.38 4.34 -23.59
C ARG A 52 -24.56 5.45 -24.25
N GLU A 53 -23.99 6.37 -23.48
CA GLU A 53 -23.17 7.45 -24.07
C GLU A 53 -21.83 6.92 -24.58
N VAL A 54 -21.23 5.94 -23.89
CA VAL A 54 -20.02 5.26 -24.37
C VAL A 54 -20.29 4.53 -25.69
N GLU A 55 -21.40 3.80 -25.79
CA GLU A 55 -21.78 3.10 -27.02
C GLU A 55 -22.01 4.08 -28.19
N LYS A 56 -22.68 5.21 -27.93
CA LYS A 56 -22.83 6.27 -28.94
C LYS A 56 -21.48 6.81 -29.40
N ALA A 57 -20.56 7.13 -28.49
CA ALA A 57 -19.23 7.64 -28.83
C ALA A 57 -18.43 6.63 -29.66
N VAL A 58 -18.50 5.35 -29.32
CA VAL A 58 -17.90 4.26 -30.11
C VAL A 58 -18.53 4.17 -31.51
N SER A 59 -19.86 4.27 -31.61
CA SER A 59 -20.56 4.20 -32.91
C SER A 59 -20.26 5.40 -33.83
N ARG A 60 -19.92 6.56 -33.27
CA ARG A 60 -19.47 7.74 -34.01
C ARG A 60 -18.01 7.65 -34.46
N GLY A 61 -17.27 6.67 -33.97
CA GLY A 61 -15.83 6.53 -34.22
C GLY A 61 -14.98 7.53 -33.43
N ASP A 62 -15.53 8.14 -32.37
CA ASP A 62 -14.78 9.09 -31.51
C ASP A 62 -13.61 8.36 -30.81
N PHE A 63 -13.83 7.09 -30.44
CA PHE A 63 -12.85 6.20 -29.83
C PHE A 63 -13.12 4.76 -30.26
N THR A 64 -12.08 3.95 -30.37
CA THR A 64 -12.23 2.49 -30.54
C THR A 64 -12.48 1.81 -29.20
N ARG A 65 -13.20 0.67 -29.19
CA ARG A 65 -13.39 -0.11 -27.95
C ARG A 65 -12.05 -0.51 -27.32
N GLU A 66 -11.03 -0.70 -28.14
CA GLU A 66 -9.66 -1.06 -27.75
C GLU A 66 -8.90 0.09 -27.05
N GLU A 67 -9.22 1.34 -27.36
CA GLU A 67 -8.64 2.52 -26.71
C GLU A 67 -9.26 2.81 -25.34
N ILE A 68 -10.54 2.45 -25.17
CA ILE A 68 -11.26 2.57 -23.89
C ILE A 68 -10.89 1.40 -22.96
N MET A 69 -10.45 0.28 -23.53
CA MET A 69 -9.92 -0.83 -22.75
C MET A 69 -8.63 -0.41 -22.04
N PRO A 70 -8.48 -0.69 -20.73
CA PRO A 70 -7.19 -0.50 -20.07
C PRO A 70 -6.12 -1.29 -20.84
N ARG A 71 -5.02 -0.64 -21.26
CA ARG A 71 -3.95 -1.29 -22.03
C ARG A 71 -3.50 -2.55 -21.29
N LEU A 72 -3.81 -3.67 -21.93
CA LEU A 72 -3.70 -5.03 -21.43
C LEU A 72 -2.23 -5.48 -21.55
N GLU A 73 -1.51 -5.61 -20.44
CA GLU A 73 -0.29 -6.44 -20.43
C GLU A 73 -0.71 -7.91 -20.49
N ASP A 74 -0.13 -8.69 -21.40
CA ASP A 74 -0.44 -10.10 -21.72
C ASP A 74 -0.32 -11.10 -20.54
N SER A 75 -0.08 -10.64 -19.31
CA SER A 75 0.22 -11.45 -18.14
C SER A 75 -0.95 -11.66 -17.16
N ALA A 76 -2.12 -11.02 -17.35
CA ALA A 76 -3.22 -11.14 -16.39
C ALA A 76 -4.16 -12.33 -16.69
N GLY A 77 -4.46 -13.13 -15.65
CA GLY A 77 -5.13 -14.43 -15.74
C GLY A 77 -6.65 -14.38 -16.00
N PHE A 78 -7.41 -15.30 -15.38
CA PHE A 78 -8.86 -15.49 -15.58
C PHE A 78 -9.71 -14.21 -15.43
N GLU A 79 -9.36 -13.32 -14.50
CA GLU A 79 -10.04 -12.02 -14.32
C GLU A 79 -9.97 -11.14 -15.58
N MET A 80 -8.86 -11.20 -16.32
CA MET A 80 -8.65 -10.45 -17.55
C MET A 80 -9.56 -10.94 -18.68
N HIS A 81 -9.77 -12.25 -18.77
CA HIS A 81 -10.69 -12.85 -19.74
C HIS A 81 -12.14 -12.45 -19.45
N LEU A 82 -12.50 -12.39 -18.16
CA LEU A 82 -13.84 -12.01 -17.70
C LEU A 82 -14.12 -10.51 -17.93
N VAL A 83 -13.13 -9.64 -17.66
CA VAL A 83 -13.19 -8.21 -17.95
C VAL A 83 -13.29 -7.95 -19.46
N ALA A 84 -12.50 -8.64 -20.28
CA ALA A 84 -12.57 -8.51 -21.74
C ALA A 84 -13.93 -8.95 -22.31
N HIS A 85 -14.54 -10.00 -21.73
CA HIS A 85 -15.85 -10.49 -22.15
C HIS A 85 -16.98 -9.51 -21.78
N LEU A 86 -17.02 -9.05 -20.53
CA LEU A 86 -18.04 -8.11 -20.04
C LEU A 86 -17.97 -6.75 -20.78
N THR A 87 -16.76 -6.30 -21.11
CA THR A 87 -16.56 -5.05 -21.88
C THR A 87 -17.04 -5.20 -23.33
N ARG A 88 -16.88 -6.38 -23.94
CA ARG A 88 -17.42 -6.66 -25.29
C ARG A 88 -18.94 -6.63 -25.33
N ASP A 89 -19.57 -7.05 -24.24
CA ASP A 89 -21.02 -7.13 -24.08
C ASP A 89 -21.66 -5.77 -23.71
N GLY A 90 -20.86 -4.69 -23.61
CA GLY A 90 -21.36 -3.32 -23.41
C GLY A 90 -21.44 -2.86 -21.95
N TYR A 91 -20.98 -3.67 -21.00
CA TYR A 91 -20.97 -3.35 -19.57
C TYR A 91 -19.73 -2.55 -19.15
N PHE A 92 -19.52 -1.39 -19.80
CA PHE A 92 -18.33 -0.56 -19.59
C PHE A 92 -18.28 0.06 -18.19
N SER A 93 -19.42 0.53 -17.70
CA SER A 93 -19.54 1.22 -16.41
C SER A 93 -19.27 0.27 -15.25
N GLU A 94 -19.69 -0.98 -15.35
CA GLU A 94 -19.48 -2.04 -14.39
C GLU A 94 -18.00 -2.43 -14.32
N VAL A 95 -17.33 -2.52 -15.47
CA VAL A 95 -15.89 -2.82 -15.55
C VAL A 95 -15.06 -1.70 -14.95
N LEU A 96 -15.30 -0.45 -15.34
CA LEU A 96 -14.61 0.72 -14.79
C LEU A 96 -14.90 0.90 -13.30
N GLY A 97 -16.16 0.70 -12.91
CA GLY A 97 -16.58 0.76 -11.50
C GLY A 97 -15.84 -0.27 -10.65
N THR A 98 -15.80 -1.53 -11.09
CA THR A 98 -15.09 -2.61 -10.40
C THR A 98 -13.59 -2.33 -10.31
N TYR A 99 -12.97 -1.82 -11.38
CA TYR A 99 -11.56 -1.45 -11.38
C TYR A 99 -11.24 -0.35 -10.37
N LEU A 100 -12.08 0.69 -10.29
CA LEU A 100 -11.96 1.77 -9.30
C LEU A 100 -12.16 1.25 -7.87
N PHE A 101 -13.03 0.26 -7.68
CA PHE A 101 -13.17 -0.43 -6.39
C PHE A 101 -11.89 -1.16 -5.99
N THR A 102 -11.30 -1.94 -6.91
CA THR A 102 -10.03 -2.65 -6.67
C THR A 102 -8.92 -1.67 -6.29
N ILE A 103 -8.74 -0.59 -7.05
CA ILE A 103 -7.76 0.46 -6.73
C ILE A 103 -8.06 1.09 -5.36
N GLY A 104 -9.32 1.40 -5.07
CA GLY A 104 -9.72 2.01 -3.81
C GLY A 104 -9.39 1.12 -2.60
N ILE A 105 -9.66 -0.17 -2.69
CA ILE A 105 -9.32 -1.16 -1.65
C ILE A 105 -7.80 -1.23 -1.47
N MET A 106 -7.05 -1.34 -2.57
CA MET A 106 -5.59 -1.40 -2.58
C MET A 106 -4.95 -0.17 -1.91
N LEU A 107 -5.42 1.04 -2.25
CA LEU A 107 -4.99 2.29 -1.60
C LEU A 107 -5.31 2.30 -0.09
N GLY A 108 -6.46 1.75 0.30
CA GLY A 108 -6.84 1.56 1.69
C GLY A 108 -5.86 0.65 2.45
N LEU A 109 -5.47 -0.47 1.85
CA LEU A 109 -4.47 -1.38 2.43
C LEU A 109 -3.11 -0.69 2.59
N PHE A 110 -2.67 0.09 1.59
CA PHE A 110 -1.45 0.90 1.73
C PHE A 110 -1.52 1.92 2.86
N ALA A 111 -2.68 2.54 3.10
CA ALA A 111 -2.86 3.44 4.22
C ALA A 111 -2.68 2.71 5.56
N VAL A 112 -3.12 1.45 5.67
CA VAL A 112 -2.88 0.61 6.85
C VAL A 112 -1.38 0.34 7.03
N VAL A 113 -0.65 0.02 5.98
CA VAL A 113 0.82 -0.15 6.04
C VAL A 113 1.49 1.13 6.56
N MET A 114 1.13 2.29 5.99
CA MET A 114 1.67 3.58 6.42
C MET A 114 1.29 3.94 7.86
N HIS A 115 0.16 3.46 8.36
CA HIS A 115 -0.18 3.58 9.78
C HIS A 115 0.82 2.83 10.67
N PHE A 116 1.17 1.58 10.35
CA PHE A 116 2.14 0.81 11.13
C PHE A 116 3.55 1.40 11.03
N ILE A 117 3.97 1.84 9.84
CA ILE A 117 5.25 2.55 9.65
C ILE A 117 5.28 3.83 10.51
N GLY A 118 4.20 4.62 10.50
CA GLY A 118 4.08 5.79 11.35
C GLY A 118 4.17 5.44 12.84
N LYS A 119 3.53 4.34 13.26
CA LYS A 119 3.60 3.87 14.65
C LYS A 119 5.03 3.53 15.07
N VAL A 120 5.81 2.87 14.22
CA VAL A 120 7.23 2.57 14.46
C VAL A 120 8.02 3.86 14.71
N PHE A 121 7.88 4.87 13.84
CA PHE A 121 8.61 6.14 14.02
C PHE A 121 8.16 6.90 15.28
N GLN A 122 6.89 6.82 15.64
CA GLN A 122 6.37 7.41 16.87
C GLN A 122 6.98 6.73 18.11
N GLU A 123 7.05 5.41 18.12
CA GLU A 123 7.66 4.66 19.23
C GLU A 123 9.17 4.92 19.34
N ILE A 124 9.90 5.02 18.22
CA ILE A 124 11.33 5.41 18.21
C ILE A 124 11.53 6.84 18.73
N GLN A 125 10.58 7.75 18.51
CA GLN A 125 10.68 9.13 19.01
C GLN A 125 10.54 9.20 20.54
N VAL A 126 9.71 8.33 21.13
CA VAL A 126 9.43 8.31 22.57
C VAL A 126 10.43 7.44 23.33
N SER A 127 10.90 6.37 22.72
CA SER A 127 11.86 5.45 23.32
C SER A 127 13.30 5.97 23.20
N TYR A 128 14.13 5.66 24.21
CA TYR A 128 15.58 5.85 24.15
C TYR A 128 16.28 4.81 23.26
N SER A 129 15.60 3.71 22.92
CA SER A 129 16.13 2.64 22.08
C SER A 129 15.10 2.12 21.07
N PRO A 130 15.49 1.88 19.80
CA PRO A 130 14.65 1.23 18.80
C PRO A 130 14.45 -0.27 19.05
N PHE A 131 15.22 -0.87 19.95
CA PHE A 131 15.19 -2.30 20.26
C PHE A 131 14.25 -2.60 21.44
N GLN A 132 12.99 -2.21 21.27
CA GLN A 132 11.93 -2.57 22.22
C GLN A 132 10.98 -3.59 21.60
N PRO A 133 10.46 -4.56 22.38
CA PRO A 133 9.54 -5.59 21.87
C PRO A 133 8.31 -5.01 21.17
N GLY A 134 7.80 -3.87 21.63
CA GLY A 134 6.68 -3.15 21.00
C GLY A 134 6.99 -2.66 19.58
N ILE A 135 8.19 -2.11 19.39
CA ILE A 135 8.68 -1.60 18.09
C ILE A 135 8.85 -2.77 17.12
N VAL A 136 9.48 -3.86 17.56
CA VAL A 136 9.67 -5.06 16.73
C VAL A 136 8.34 -5.63 16.26
N LYS A 137 7.33 -5.69 17.14
CA LYS A 137 5.99 -6.15 16.76
C LYS A 137 5.36 -5.28 15.68
N SER A 138 5.46 -3.95 15.82
CA SER A 138 4.94 -3.00 14.81
C SER A 138 5.68 -3.12 13.47
N VAL A 139 7.02 -3.27 13.48
CA VAL A 139 7.85 -3.50 12.29
C VAL A 139 7.48 -4.80 11.59
N LYS A 140 7.36 -5.91 12.32
CA LYS A 140 6.94 -7.21 11.77
C LYS A 140 5.63 -7.13 11.02
N VAL A 141 4.61 -6.50 11.60
CA VAL A 141 3.30 -6.35 10.97
C VAL A 141 3.39 -5.56 9.66
N ALA A 142 4.10 -4.42 9.67
CA ALA A 142 4.31 -3.63 8.45
C ALA A 142 5.02 -4.44 7.36
N PHE A 143 6.05 -5.19 7.73
CA PHE A 143 6.86 -5.94 6.77
C PHE A 143 6.15 -7.16 6.19
N ILE A 144 5.34 -7.86 6.98
CA ILE A 144 4.47 -8.93 6.49
C ILE A 144 3.50 -8.37 5.44
N MET A 145 2.85 -7.23 5.72
CA MET A 145 1.94 -6.60 4.75
C MET A 145 2.65 -6.19 3.46
N ILE A 146 3.84 -5.59 3.56
CA ILE A 146 4.65 -5.20 2.38
C ILE A 146 5.04 -6.44 1.56
N THR A 147 5.38 -7.55 2.22
CA THR A 147 5.75 -8.81 1.58
C THR A 147 4.57 -9.42 0.84
N LEU A 148 3.40 -9.51 1.49
CA LEU A 148 2.17 -10.00 0.88
C LEU A 148 1.78 -9.17 -0.34
N PHE A 149 1.92 -7.86 -0.23
CA PHE A 149 1.66 -6.95 -1.34
C PHE A 149 2.66 -7.16 -2.50
N SER A 150 3.94 -7.37 -2.19
CA SER A 150 4.98 -7.59 -3.22
C SER A 150 4.83 -8.93 -3.95
N LEU A 151 4.18 -9.92 -3.31
CA LEU A 151 3.86 -11.21 -3.94
C LEU A 151 2.80 -11.09 -5.05
N GLU A 152 1.93 -10.07 -4.97
CA GLU A 152 0.92 -9.81 -6.01
C GLU A 152 1.58 -9.45 -7.35
N SER A 153 2.65 -8.65 -7.32
CA SER A 153 3.34 -8.23 -8.54
C SER A 153 4.12 -9.36 -9.19
N ASN A 154 4.89 -10.11 -8.40
CA ASN A 154 5.68 -11.25 -8.87
C ASN A 154 6.14 -12.09 -7.68
N LEU A 155 6.00 -13.41 -7.77
CA LEU A 155 6.44 -14.35 -6.74
C LEU A 155 7.94 -14.18 -6.38
N LEU A 156 8.81 -13.98 -7.36
CA LEU A 156 10.25 -13.78 -7.14
C LEU A 156 10.54 -12.47 -6.39
N ILE A 157 9.85 -11.39 -6.77
CA ILE A 157 9.97 -10.08 -6.11
C ILE A 157 9.48 -10.20 -4.67
N GLY A 158 8.29 -10.79 -4.46
CA GLY A 158 7.72 -10.99 -3.14
C GLY A 158 8.62 -11.82 -2.21
N ILE A 159 9.22 -12.91 -2.70
CA ILE A 159 10.17 -13.71 -1.92
C ILE A 159 11.41 -12.89 -1.56
N THR A 160 11.97 -12.13 -2.52
CA THR A 160 13.19 -11.34 -2.30
C THR A 160 12.94 -10.21 -1.30
N VAL A 161 11.83 -9.49 -1.43
CA VAL A 161 11.40 -8.46 -0.49
C VAL A 161 11.16 -9.08 0.89
N GLY A 162 10.42 -10.19 0.96
CA GLY A 162 10.13 -10.89 2.21
C GLY A 162 11.38 -11.34 2.94
N PHE A 163 12.34 -11.95 2.23
CA PHE A 163 13.60 -12.38 2.81
C PHE A 163 14.44 -11.21 3.32
N SER A 164 14.48 -10.10 2.56
CA SER A 164 15.19 -8.88 2.95
C SER A 164 14.59 -8.28 4.23
N LEU A 165 13.26 -8.16 4.29
CA LEU A 165 12.55 -7.62 5.45
C LEU A 165 12.63 -8.54 6.68
N TRP A 166 12.60 -9.86 6.46
CA TRP A 166 12.82 -10.86 7.51
C TRP A 166 14.22 -10.73 8.14
N SER A 167 15.24 -10.49 7.31
CA SER A 167 16.61 -10.23 7.79
C SER A 167 16.67 -8.99 8.70
N VAL A 168 15.96 -7.92 8.34
CA VAL A 168 15.87 -6.71 9.18
C VAL A 168 15.19 -7.02 10.51
N VAL A 169 14.09 -7.79 10.50
CA VAL A 169 13.41 -8.20 11.74
C VAL A 169 14.34 -8.96 12.69
N ASN A 170 15.12 -9.91 12.16
CA ASN A 170 16.08 -10.68 12.97
C ASN A 170 17.15 -9.76 13.61
N ILE A 171 17.61 -8.72 12.91
CA ILE A 171 18.55 -7.73 13.47
C ILE A 171 17.91 -6.97 14.63
N PHE A 172 16.65 -6.58 14.50
CA PHE A 172 15.92 -5.89 15.57
C PHE A 172 15.70 -6.79 16.79
N GLU A 173 15.38 -8.08 16.58
CA GLU A 173 15.24 -9.04 17.67
C GLU A 173 16.57 -9.31 18.38
N TYR A 174 17.65 -9.47 17.61
CA TYR A 174 18.98 -9.63 18.16
C TYR A 174 19.40 -8.42 19.00
N GLY A 175 19.12 -7.20 18.52
CA GLY A 175 19.37 -5.97 19.28
C GLY A 175 18.54 -5.87 20.57
N CYS A 176 17.29 -6.36 20.57
CA CYS A 176 16.47 -6.45 21.78
C CYS A 176 17.11 -7.37 22.82
N GLU A 177 17.59 -8.54 22.40
CA GLU A 177 18.21 -9.53 23.29
C GLU A 177 19.51 -8.99 23.89
N LEU A 178 20.36 -8.34 23.08
CA LEU A 178 21.58 -7.69 23.58
C LEU A 178 21.27 -6.60 24.63
N GLN A 179 20.22 -5.80 24.39
CA GLN A 179 19.84 -4.76 25.33
C GLN A 179 19.34 -5.36 26.65
N LYS A 180 18.55 -6.43 26.58
CA LYS A 180 18.07 -7.15 27.75
C LYS A 180 19.23 -7.71 28.59
N GLN A 181 20.23 -8.33 27.95
CA GLN A 181 21.41 -8.85 28.63
C GLN A 181 22.26 -7.74 29.28
N SER A 182 22.36 -6.58 28.63
CA SER A 182 23.05 -5.42 29.19
C SER A 182 22.32 -4.83 30.41
N ASP A 183 20.99 -4.82 30.40
CA ASP A 183 20.19 -4.31 31.52
C ASP A 183 20.16 -5.31 32.70
N GLU A 184 20.31 -6.61 32.45
CA GLU A 184 20.39 -7.66 33.49
C GLU A 184 21.78 -7.79 34.14
N THR A 185 22.83 -7.18 33.56
CA THR A 185 24.21 -7.25 34.07
C THR A 185 24.68 -5.99 34.80
N LEU A 186 23.82 -4.96 34.90
CA LEU A 186 24.01 -3.71 35.65
C LEU A 186 23.21 -3.72 36.95
#